data_AF-A0A9Y4U3U1-F1
#
_entry.id   AF-A0A9Y4U3U1-F1
#
_cell.length_a   1.000
_cell.length_b   1.000
_cell.length_c   1.000
_cell.angle_alpha   90.00
_cell.angle_beta   90.00
_cell.angle_gamma   90.00
#
_symmetry.space_group_name_H-M   'P 1'
#
loop_
_entity.id
_entity.type
_entity.pdbx_description
1 polymer ?
#
loop_
_entity_poly.entity_id
_entity_poly.type
_entity_poly.pdbx_seq_one_letter_code
_entity_poly.pdbx_strand_id
1 'polypeptide(L)'
;FLQLVQEKFPDATLSPGWKVTYAPPLFVATYTRAMVEDMYNLVKDCPQDVTFPVHAMLVRSGWQHLSWLLSQSPRFSLTLWQGSIHPNVSDLLFVRDNSNPARVYYDIYEPTLSEFKEAATRQSQWRKFYPGGDLMDFLHPTHNSDNKLTPEVRRRSSLAVRWFTVTDQASLLDQLSGGDSGMLVIRVASDSSRPGVPVVEGSGGSSEPLTLQDVLQLLGQNDDAPWGIYLQIRTHQLLEASLHLLQSSYSAEELYRPVWISMEGLQSSDHTADFVSTVERLFPYVTFVMAEQKWPLVIPAAVAGLSQRVALHLNSASLPTGQEELHSLMEMMDRYDFILEADTKTNTDALTVLIRLMTQRTRRANLYVISDQ
;
A
#
# COMPACT_ATOMS: atom_id res chain seq x y z
N PHE A 1 8.94 32.75 7.48
CA PHE A 1 8.78 32.53 6.03
C PHE A 1 7.37 32.07 5.70
N LEU A 2 6.95 30.85 6.07
CA LEU A 2 5.64 30.30 5.70
C LEU A 2 4.45 31.22 6.04
N GLN A 3 4.42 31.78 7.24
CA GLN A 3 3.36 32.73 7.64
C GLN A 3 3.26 33.94 6.70
N LEU A 4 4.40 34.48 6.24
CA LEU A 4 4.42 35.63 5.33
C LEU A 4 3.91 35.25 3.94
N VAL A 5 4.26 34.06 3.45
CA VAL A 5 3.78 33.56 2.16
C VAL A 5 2.29 33.28 2.22
N GLN A 6 1.79 32.70 3.31
CA GLN A 6 0.35 32.49 3.51
C GLN A 6 -0.44 33.80 3.51
N GLU A 7 0.11 34.87 4.11
CA GLU A 7 -0.55 36.17 4.16
C GLU A 7 -0.51 36.90 2.81
N LYS A 8 0.63 36.87 2.10
CA LYS A 8 0.84 37.69 0.89
C LYS A 8 0.55 36.94 -0.41
N PHE A 9 0.64 35.62 -0.42
CA PHE A 9 0.49 34.76 -1.59
C PHE A 9 -0.28 33.48 -1.24
N PRO A 10 -1.56 33.60 -0.81
CA PRO A 10 -2.36 32.46 -0.33
C PRO A 10 -2.61 31.38 -1.41
N ASP A 11 -2.46 31.71 -2.69
CA ASP A 11 -2.68 30.80 -3.82
C ASP A 11 -1.38 30.25 -4.42
N ALA A 12 -0.21 30.60 -3.87
CA ALA A 12 1.06 30.09 -4.38
C ALA A 12 1.26 28.63 -3.98
N THR A 13 1.85 27.82 -4.86
CA THR A 13 2.34 26.48 -4.51
C THR A 13 3.66 26.59 -3.74
N LEU A 14 3.70 26.04 -2.54
CA LEU A 14 4.91 26.00 -1.71
C LEU A 14 5.85 24.90 -2.22
N SER A 15 7.14 25.21 -2.35
CA SER A 15 8.17 24.23 -2.70
C SER A 15 9.32 24.27 -1.68
N PRO A 16 9.10 23.81 -0.43
CA PRO A 16 10.14 23.85 0.60
C PRO A 16 11.29 22.91 0.23
N GLY A 17 12.51 23.46 0.16
CA GLY A 17 13.72 22.67 -0.03
C GLY A 17 14.12 21.96 1.27
N TRP A 18 14.67 20.75 1.13
CA TRP A 18 15.28 19.99 2.21
C TRP A 18 16.59 19.35 1.75
N LYS A 19 17.57 19.29 2.65
CA LYS A 19 18.91 18.82 2.31
C LYS A 19 18.94 17.29 2.42
N VAL A 20 19.28 16.64 1.32
CA VAL A 20 19.70 15.24 1.30
C VAL A 20 21.20 15.22 1.05
N THR A 21 21.96 14.55 1.90
CA THR A 21 23.40 14.38 1.67
C THR A 21 23.60 13.29 0.64
N TYR A 22 23.83 13.68 -0.62
CA TYR A 22 24.14 12.77 -1.72
C TYR A 22 25.51 13.11 -2.30
N ALA A 23 26.48 12.21 -2.13
CA ALA A 23 27.80 12.29 -2.75
C ALA A 23 28.36 10.87 -2.96
N PRO A 24 27.94 10.17 -4.03
CA PRO A 24 28.48 8.86 -4.37
C PRO A 24 30.01 8.91 -4.56
N PRO A 25 30.75 7.86 -4.17
CA PRO A 25 30.26 6.64 -3.52
C PRO A 25 30.09 6.77 -1.99
N LEU A 26 30.48 7.90 -1.40
CA LEU A 26 30.60 8.08 0.06
C LEU A 26 29.26 8.25 0.78
N PHE A 27 28.29 8.91 0.15
CA PHE A 27 26.95 9.13 0.70
C PHE A 27 25.91 8.82 -0.37
N VAL A 28 25.31 7.63 -0.27
CA VAL A 28 24.22 7.15 -1.15
C VAL A 28 22.88 7.06 -0.40
N ALA A 29 22.79 7.69 0.76
CA ALA A 29 21.58 7.67 1.58
C ALA A 29 20.41 8.34 0.84
N THR A 30 19.22 7.74 1.00
CA THR A 30 17.97 8.23 0.43
C THR A 30 17.13 8.97 1.48
N TYR A 31 15.92 9.37 1.10
CA TYR A 31 14.93 9.94 2.01
C TYR A 31 14.59 8.94 3.11
N THR A 32 14.60 9.39 4.37
CA THR A 32 14.20 8.57 5.51
C THR A 32 12.82 9.00 6.01
N ARG A 33 12.22 8.16 6.86
CA ARG A 33 10.95 8.47 7.54
C ARG A 33 11.00 9.78 8.31
N ALA A 34 12.02 9.97 9.15
CA ALA A 34 12.17 11.18 9.95
C ALA A 34 12.23 12.44 9.07
N MET A 35 12.96 12.38 7.95
CA MET A 35 13.04 13.51 7.02
C MET A 35 11.68 13.88 6.44
N VAL A 36 10.90 12.88 5.98
CA VAL A 36 9.55 13.12 5.42
C VAL A 36 8.56 13.63 6.45
N GLU A 37 8.67 13.19 7.71
CA GLU A 37 7.84 13.68 8.81
C GLU A 37 8.16 15.12 9.19
N ASP A 38 9.44 15.51 9.18
CA ASP A 38 9.85 16.89 9.43
C ASP A 38 9.22 17.85 8.41
N MET A 39 9.21 17.49 7.12
CA MET A 39 8.51 18.31 6.12
C MET A 39 7.01 18.26 6.27
N TYR A 40 6.43 17.10 6.54
CA TYR A 40 4.99 17.01 6.80
C TYR A 40 4.59 17.96 7.94
N ASN A 41 5.29 17.90 9.07
CA ASN A 41 5.03 18.78 10.21
C ASN A 41 5.25 20.25 9.91
N LEU A 42 6.17 20.57 9.02
CA LEU A 42 6.41 21.95 8.57
C LEU A 42 5.24 22.51 7.74
N VAL A 43 4.57 21.69 6.92
CA VAL A 43 3.58 22.18 5.93
C VAL A 43 2.14 21.75 6.14
N LYS A 44 1.86 20.80 7.04
CA LYS A 44 0.51 20.21 7.23
C LYS A 44 -0.58 21.24 7.50
N ASP A 45 -0.25 22.31 8.22
CA ASP A 45 -1.19 23.37 8.62
C ASP A 45 -1.24 24.53 7.61
N CYS A 46 -0.38 24.53 6.58
CA CYS A 46 -0.48 25.52 5.51
C CYS A 46 -1.76 25.25 4.70
N PRO A 47 -2.47 26.26 4.16
CA PRO A 47 -3.63 26.08 3.29
C PRO A 47 -3.29 25.86 1.80
N GLN A 48 -2.06 26.16 1.40
CA GLN A 48 -1.57 26.17 0.01
C GLN A 48 -1.18 24.80 -0.54
N ASP A 49 -1.29 24.57 -1.84
CA ASP A 49 -0.67 23.40 -2.46
C ASP A 49 0.83 23.33 -2.17
N VAL A 50 1.37 22.13 -2.01
CA VAL A 50 2.78 21.91 -1.67
C VAL A 50 3.38 20.90 -2.62
N THR A 51 4.45 21.28 -3.31
CA THR A 51 5.27 20.35 -4.09
C THR A 51 6.59 20.10 -3.38
N PHE A 52 6.93 18.84 -3.14
CA PHE A 52 8.19 18.46 -2.49
C PHE A 52 9.26 18.24 -3.56
N PRO A 53 10.36 19.02 -3.55
CA PRO A 53 11.48 18.79 -4.46
C PRO A 53 12.23 17.52 -4.04
N VAL A 54 12.26 16.53 -4.91
CA VAL A 54 12.86 15.22 -4.70
C VAL A 54 13.90 14.93 -5.78
N HIS A 55 15.09 14.52 -5.40
CA HIS A 55 16.15 14.18 -6.35
C HIS A 55 15.77 12.91 -7.10
N ALA A 56 15.72 12.97 -8.43
CA ALA A 56 15.20 11.90 -9.28
C ALA A 56 15.95 10.55 -9.10
N MET A 57 17.25 10.58 -8.80
CA MET A 57 18.03 9.35 -8.53
C MET A 57 17.71 8.66 -7.20
N LEU A 58 17.11 9.37 -6.24
CA LEU A 58 16.85 8.86 -4.89
C LEU A 58 15.40 8.46 -4.69
N VAL A 59 14.53 8.81 -5.63
CA VAL A 59 13.08 8.65 -5.49
C VAL A 59 12.66 7.20 -5.30
N ARG A 60 13.27 6.24 -6.04
CA ARG A 60 12.89 4.83 -5.95
C ARG A 60 13.24 4.25 -4.58
N SER A 61 14.47 4.47 -4.11
CA SER A 61 14.92 3.92 -2.83
C SER A 61 14.21 4.54 -1.63
N GLY A 62 13.77 5.80 -1.74
CA GLY A 62 12.99 6.50 -0.72
C GLY A 62 11.48 6.37 -0.91
N TRP A 63 11.01 5.58 -1.87
CA TRP A 63 9.63 5.66 -2.35
C TRP A 63 8.58 5.43 -1.27
N GLN A 64 8.80 4.46 -0.38
CA GLN A 64 7.88 4.19 0.72
C GLN A 64 7.61 5.43 1.60
N HIS A 65 8.64 6.23 1.87
CA HIS A 65 8.54 7.44 2.67
C HIS A 65 7.84 8.56 1.89
N LEU A 66 8.14 8.69 0.60
CA LEU A 66 7.55 9.71 -0.27
C LEU A 66 6.08 9.41 -0.61
N SER A 67 5.75 8.14 -0.81
CA SER A 67 4.38 7.65 -1.01
C SER A 67 3.53 7.93 0.23
N TRP A 68 4.07 7.66 1.43
CA TRP A 68 3.41 8.05 2.68
C TRP A 68 3.19 9.57 2.75
N LEU A 69 4.19 10.37 2.40
CA LEU A 69 4.05 11.83 2.42
C LEU A 69 2.91 12.27 1.48
N LEU A 70 2.85 11.72 0.26
CA LEU A 70 1.76 11.96 -0.67
C LEU A 70 0.39 11.49 -0.14
N SER A 71 0.32 10.45 0.69
CA SER A 71 -0.97 10.00 1.22
C SER A 71 -1.55 10.94 2.28
N GLN A 72 -0.73 11.79 2.91
CA GLN A 72 -1.17 12.65 4.02
C GLN A 72 -2.13 13.77 3.60
N SER A 73 -2.07 14.23 2.35
CA SER A 73 -2.95 15.30 1.87
C SER A 73 -3.06 15.29 0.34
N PRO A 74 -4.26 15.52 -0.23
CA PRO A 74 -4.42 15.65 -1.69
C PRO A 74 -3.67 16.84 -2.28
N ARG A 75 -3.32 17.83 -1.45
CA ARG A 75 -2.57 19.04 -1.84
C ARG A 75 -1.07 18.83 -2.05
N PHE A 76 -0.58 17.66 -1.68
CA PHE A 76 0.82 17.34 -1.76
C PHE A 76 1.17 16.78 -3.15
N SER A 77 2.27 17.22 -3.73
CA SER A 77 2.81 16.73 -5.00
C SER A 77 4.32 16.57 -4.90
N LEU A 78 4.95 15.93 -5.89
CA LEU A 78 6.40 15.85 -6.00
C LEU A 78 6.88 16.64 -7.22
N THR A 79 8.01 17.32 -7.07
CA THR A 79 8.82 17.81 -8.18
C THR A 79 10.09 16.97 -8.23
N LEU A 80 10.17 16.04 -9.19
CA LEU A 80 11.36 15.22 -9.40
C LEU A 80 12.38 16.01 -10.19
N TRP A 81 13.45 16.45 -9.54
CA TRP A 81 14.49 17.24 -10.18
C TRP A 81 15.73 16.42 -10.48
N GLN A 82 16.33 16.70 -11.64
CA GLN A 82 17.58 16.12 -12.08
C GLN A 82 18.77 16.99 -11.64
N GLY A 83 19.76 16.36 -11.00
CA GLY A 83 21.09 16.94 -10.78
C GLY A 83 22.02 16.77 -11.98
N SER A 84 23.33 16.75 -11.75
CA SER A 84 24.31 16.58 -12.85
C SER A 84 24.33 15.15 -13.45
N ILE A 85 23.70 14.19 -12.79
CA ILE A 85 23.65 12.79 -13.23
C ILE A 85 22.24 12.50 -13.76
N HIS A 86 22.18 11.89 -14.94
CA HIS A 86 20.92 11.50 -15.57
C HIS A 86 20.25 10.37 -14.78
N PRO A 87 18.96 10.48 -14.43
CA PRO A 87 18.23 9.39 -13.81
C PRO A 87 17.91 8.28 -14.81
N ASN A 88 17.70 7.07 -14.31
CA ASN A 88 17.28 5.96 -15.15
C ASN A 88 15.80 6.13 -15.56
N VAL A 89 15.48 5.84 -16.82
CA VAL A 89 14.09 5.86 -17.33
C VAL A 89 13.19 4.92 -16.52
N SER A 90 13.71 3.75 -16.11
CA SER A 90 12.96 2.79 -15.28
C SER A 90 12.52 3.39 -13.95
N ASP A 91 13.35 4.23 -13.31
CA ASP A 91 13.03 4.90 -12.04
C ASP A 91 11.93 5.95 -12.20
N LEU A 92 11.95 6.68 -13.32
CA LEU A 92 10.90 7.65 -13.66
C LEU A 92 9.56 6.96 -13.94
N LEU A 93 9.59 5.84 -14.67
CA LEU A 93 8.40 5.00 -14.93
C LEU A 93 7.86 4.39 -13.65
N PHE A 94 8.73 3.94 -12.75
CA PHE A 94 8.32 3.44 -11.45
C PHE A 94 7.52 4.49 -10.66
N VAL A 95 7.97 5.75 -10.61
CA VAL A 95 7.20 6.81 -9.95
C VAL A 95 5.88 7.07 -10.66
N ARG A 96 5.88 7.09 -12.00
CA ARG A 96 4.67 7.31 -12.81
C ARG A 96 3.61 6.27 -12.50
N ASP A 97 4.01 5.01 -12.42
CA ASP A 97 3.09 3.89 -12.26
C ASP A 97 2.54 3.79 -10.84
N ASN A 98 3.29 4.31 -9.87
CA ASN A 98 2.96 4.24 -8.45
C ASN A 98 2.34 5.51 -7.88
N SER A 99 2.07 6.52 -8.71
CA SER A 99 1.50 7.78 -8.27
C SER A 99 0.35 8.24 -9.17
N ASN A 100 -0.43 9.19 -8.66
CA ASN A 100 -1.34 9.94 -9.51
C ASN A 100 -0.51 10.87 -10.42
N PRO A 101 -0.65 10.79 -11.77
CA PRO A 101 0.13 11.63 -12.69
C PRO A 101 -0.07 13.13 -12.49
N ALA A 102 -1.21 13.54 -11.95
CA ALA A 102 -1.48 14.95 -11.62
C ALA A 102 -0.69 15.44 -10.39
N ARG A 103 -0.01 14.55 -9.67
CA ARG A 103 0.72 14.84 -8.42
C ARG A 103 2.24 14.73 -8.56
N VAL A 104 2.76 14.52 -9.77
CA VAL A 104 4.21 14.44 -10.00
C VAL A 104 4.58 15.29 -11.22
N TYR A 105 5.45 16.28 -10.98
CA TYR A 105 6.10 17.06 -12.02
C TYR A 105 7.54 16.55 -12.24
N TYR A 106 7.91 16.34 -13.50
CA TYR A 106 9.23 15.83 -13.89
C TYR A 106 10.09 16.96 -14.44
N ASP A 107 11.02 17.46 -13.63
CA ASP A 107 12.03 18.45 -14.01
C ASP A 107 13.31 17.74 -14.47
N ILE A 108 13.22 17.10 -15.64
CA ILE A 108 14.22 16.21 -16.24
C ILE A 108 14.68 16.80 -17.58
N TYR A 109 15.98 16.78 -17.85
CA TYR A 109 16.56 17.35 -19.07
C TYR A 109 16.64 16.32 -20.21
N GLU A 110 16.78 16.82 -21.44
CA GLU A 110 17.03 15.97 -22.61
C GLU A 110 18.44 15.35 -22.57
N PRO A 111 18.65 14.15 -23.15
CA PRO A 111 17.68 13.34 -23.91
C PRO A 111 16.78 12.44 -23.05
N THR A 112 17.04 12.33 -21.75
CA THR A 112 16.36 11.40 -20.84
C THR A 112 14.85 11.65 -20.77
N LEU A 113 14.42 12.92 -20.86
CA LEU A 113 12.99 13.25 -20.89
C LEU A 113 12.28 12.66 -22.11
N SER A 114 12.89 12.74 -23.30
CA SER A 114 12.33 12.13 -24.52
C SER A 114 12.24 10.61 -24.42
N GLU A 115 13.32 9.96 -23.95
CA GLU A 115 13.34 8.50 -23.73
C GLU A 115 12.26 8.05 -22.74
N PHE A 116 12.09 8.81 -21.66
CA PHE A 116 11.03 8.57 -20.68
C PHE A 116 9.63 8.70 -21.28
N LYS A 117 9.35 9.76 -22.03
CA LYS A 117 8.06 9.96 -22.69
C LYS A 117 7.76 8.86 -23.70
N GLU A 118 8.76 8.43 -24.47
CA GLU A 118 8.63 7.34 -25.44
C GLU A 118 8.31 6.01 -24.73
N ALA A 119 9.11 5.65 -23.72
CA ALA A 119 8.86 4.45 -22.93
C ALA A 119 7.49 4.49 -22.23
N ALA A 120 7.11 5.67 -21.73
CA ALA A 120 5.83 5.87 -21.08
C ALA A 120 4.64 5.65 -22.04
N THR A 121 4.78 6.08 -23.29
CA THR A 121 3.75 5.90 -24.32
C THR A 121 3.61 4.43 -24.71
N ARG A 122 4.73 3.68 -24.82
CA ARG A 122 4.70 2.24 -25.11
C ARG A 122 4.02 1.43 -24.00
N GLN A 123 4.19 1.83 -22.74
CA GLN A 123 3.59 1.17 -21.56
C GLN A 123 2.19 1.69 -21.20
N SER A 124 1.59 2.55 -22.03
CA SER A 124 0.36 3.28 -21.69
C SER A 124 -0.88 2.42 -21.42
N GLN A 125 -0.81 1.11 -21.73
CA GLN A 125 -1.94 0.21 -21.58
C GLN A 125 -2.09 -0.34 -20.15
N TRP A 126 -1.00 -0.47 -19.38
CA TRP A 126 -1.03 -1.07 -18.03
C TRP A 126 0.02 -0.43 -17.12
N ARG A 127 -0.40 0.04 -15.93
CA ARG A 127 0.53 0.57 -14.92
C ARG A 127 1.12 -0.57 -14.11
N LYS A 128 2.45 -0.61 -13.98
CA LYS A 128 3.12 -1.56 -13.07
C LYS A 128 3.01 -1.09 -11.63
N PHE A 129 2.09 -1.69 -10.88
CA PHE A 129 1.82 -1.28 -9.50
C PHE A 129 2.82 -1.89 -8.53
N TYR A 130 3.17 -1.17 -7.48
CA TYR A 130 4.13 -1.62 -6.48
C TYR A 130 3.48 -2.47 -5.38
N PRO A 131 4.18 -3.49 -4.85
CA PRO A 131 3.68 -4.31 -3.74
C PRO A 131 3.22 -3.54 -2.50
N GLY A 132 3.86 -2.41 -2.18
CA GLY A 132 3.46 -1.56 -1.05
C GLY A 132 2.37 -0.53 -1.34
N GLY A 133 1.77 -0.52 -2.54
CA GLY A 133 0.83 0.53 -2.94
C GLY A 133 -0.61 0.36 -2.41
N ASP A 134 -1.44 1.38 -2.65
CA ASP A 134 -2.87 1.41 -2.29
C ASP A 134 -3.72 0.43 -3.12
N LEU A 135 -4.46 -0.45 -2.45
CA LEU A 135 -5.31 -1.44 -3.13
C LEU A 135 -6.39 -0.78 -4.01
N MET A 136 -6.97 0.35 -3.59
CA MET A 136 -8.04 0.99 -4.36
C MET A 136 -7.51 1.67 -5.63
N ASP A 137 -6.30 2.23 -5.59
CA ASP A 137 -5.62 2.75 -6.79
C ASP A 137 -5.27 1.63 -7.76
N PHE A 138 -4.86 0.46 -7.26
CA PHE A 138 -4.61 -0.73 -8.08
C PHE A 138 -5.87 -1.28 -8.76
N LEU A 139 -6.96 -1.45 -8.01
CA LEU A 139 -8.21 -1.98 -8.53
C LEU A 139 -8.94 -1.01 -9.47
N HIS A 140 -8.66 0.29 -9.35
CA HIS A 140 -9.34 1.34 -10.12
C HIS A 140 -8.34 2.39 -10.64
N PRO A 141 -7.41 2.00 -11.53
CA PRO A 141 -6.38 2.91 -12.03
C PRO A 141 -7.04 4.12 -12.70
N THR A 142 -6.60 5.33 -12.35
CA THR A 142 -7.05 6.55 -13.03
C THR A 142 -6.44 6.61 -14.42
N HIS A 143 -7.26 6.49 -15.47
CA HIS A 143 -6.81 6.70 -16.85
C HIS A 143 -6.69 8.20 -17.14
N ASN A 144 -5.67 8.58 -17.93
CA ASN A 144 -5.44 9.96 -18.38
C ASN A 144 -6.59 10.51 -19.27
N SER A 145 -7.52 9.67 -19.74
CA SER A 145 -8.65 10.06 -20.61
C SER A 145 -9.93 10.44 -19.88
N ASP A 146 -10.05 10.19 -18.58
CA ASP A 146 -11.31 10.39 -17.85
C ASP A 146 -11.48 11.83 -17.35
N ASN A 147 -11.38 12.79 -18.27
CA ASN A 147 -11.77 14.18 -18.03
C ASN A 147 -13.31 14.39 -18.11
N LYS A 148 -14.08 13.30 -18.10
CA LYS A 148 -15.55 13.27 -18.05
C LYS A 148 -16.06 12.20 -17.08
N LEU A 149 -15.77 12.37 -15.79
CA LEU A 149 -16.40 11.54 -14.76
C LEU A 149 -17.65 12.25 -14.25
N THR A 150 -18.81 11.67 -14.58
CA THR A 150 -20.09 11.98 -13.93
C THR A 150 -19.99 11.70 -12.42
N PRO A 151 -20.84 12.35 -11.58
CA PRO A 151 -20.81 12.19 -10.13
C PRO A 151 -21.00 10.75 -9.64
N GLU A 152 -21.58 9.87 -10.46
CA GLU A 152 -21.89 8.47 -10.12
C GLU A 152 -20.65 7.58 -10.04
N VAL A 153 -19.57 7.90 -10.78
CA VAL A 153 -18.29 7.16 -10.70
C VAL A 153 -17.48 7.53 -9.45
N ARG A 154 -17.97 8.47 -8.62
CA ARG A 154 -17.31 8.89 -7.37
C ARG A 154 -17.48 7.92 -6.20
N ARG A 155 -18.27 6.85 -6.32
CA ARG A 155 -18.38 5.81 -5.27
C ARG A 155 -17.61 4.55 -5.64
N ARG A 156 -16.30 4.69 -5.80
CA ARG A 156 -15.36 3.57 -5.68
C ARG A 156 -15.32 3.19 -4.19
N SER A 157 -16.04 2.14 -3.83
CA SER A 157 -16.21 1.75 -2.43
C SER A 157 -15.27 0.61 -2.09
N SER A 158 -14.39 0.81 -1.11
CA SER A 158 -13.58 -0.28 -0.52
C SER A 158 -14.45 -1.39 0.08
N LEU A 159 -15.72 -1.11 0.38
CA LEU A 159 -16.71 -2.09 0.83
C LEU A 159 -17.11 -3.11 -0.26
N ALA A 160 -16.86 -2.79 -1.54
CA ALA A 160 -17.17 -3.66 -2.67
C ALA A 160 -16.01 -4.58 -3.06
N VAL A 161 -14.86 -4.46 -2.40
CA VAL A 161 -13.69 -5.32 -2.65
C VAL A 161 -14.05 -6.75 -2.27
N ARG A 162 -13.89 -7.67 -3.22
CA ARG A 162 -14.09 -9.09 -3.00
C ARG A 162 -12.86 -9.71 -2.37
N TRP A 163 -13.09 -10.61 -1.42
CA TRP A 163 -12.04 -11.35 -0.73
C TRP A 163 -12.22 -12.82 -1.08
N PHE A 164 -11.19 -13.44 -1.63
CA PHE A 164 -11.25 -14.83 -2.05
C PHE A 164 -10.12 -15.62 -1.38
N THR A 165 -10.47 -16.67 -0.63
CA THR A 165 -9.47 -17.53 0.00
C THR A 165 -8.99 -18.59 -0.97
N VAL A 166 -7.70 -18.60 -1.27
CA VAL A 166 -7.08 -19.60 -2.15
C VAL A 166 -6.92 -20.90 -1.38
N THR A 167 -7.52 -21.98 -1.87
CA THR A 167 -7.44 -23.32 -1.26
C THR A 167 -6.54 -24.26 -2.03
N ASP A 168 -6.48 -24.10 -3.35
CA ASP A 168 -5.71 -24.93 -4.28
C ASP A 168 -5.46 -24.21 -5.62
N GLN A 169 -4.72 -24.85 -6.52
CA GLN A 169 -4.37 -24.27 -7.81
C GLN A 169 -5.58 -24.01 -8.71
N ALA A 170 -6.60 -24.88 -8.67
CA ALA A 170 -7.79 -24.72 -9.49
C ALA A 170 -8.61 -23.50 -9.04
N SER A 171 -8.75 -23.31 -7.72
CA SER A 171 -9.41 -22.14 -7.13
C SER A 171 -8.73 -20.83 -7.54
N LEU A 172 -7.38 -20.81 -7.59
CA LEU A 172 -6.63 -19.64 -8.04
C LEU A 172 -6.83 -19.37 -9.53
N LEU A 173 -6.70 -20.38 -10.39
CA LEU A 173 -6.83 -20.23 -11.83
C LEU A 173 -8.23 -19.76 -12.26
N ASP A 174 -9.27 -20.19 -11.55
CA ASP A 174 -10.64 -19.73 -11.77
C ASP A 174 -10.77 -18.21 -11.55
N GLN A 175 -10.18 -17.68 -10.48
CA GLN A 175 -10.20 -16.24 -10.20
C GLN A 175 -9.34 -15.42 -11.18
N LEU A 176 -8.21 -15.97 -11.64
CA LEU A 176 -7.36 -15.31 -12.63
C LEU A 176 -8.04 -15.26 -14.02
N SER A 177 -8.92 -16.21 -14.31
CA SER A 177 -9.66 -16.28 -15.57
C SER A 177 -11.02 -15.54 -15.52
N GLY A 178 -11.56 -15.32 -14.32
CA GLY A 178 -12.97 -14.96 -14.09
C GLY A 178 -13.38 -13.51 -14.38
N GLY A 179 -12.48 -12.64 -14.85
CA GLY A 179 -12.77 -11.21 -15.09
C GLY A 179 -13.12 -10.41 -13.83
N ASP A 180 -13.08 -11.05 -12.66
CA ASP A 180 -13.32 -10.48 -11.35
C ASP A 180 -12.08 -9.75 -10.82
N SER A 181 -12.27 -8.96 -9.76
CA SER A 181 -11.20 -8.21 -9.10
C SER A 181 -11.38 -8.19 -7.59
N GLY A 182 -10.27 -8.01 -6.86
CA GLY A 182 -10.32 -7.99 -5.40
C GLY A 182 -9.00 -8.33 -4.73
N MET A 183 -9.08 -9.07 -3.62
CA MET A 183 -7.96 -9.50 -2.80
C MET A 183 -7.96 -11.03 -2.64
N LEU A 184 -6.84 -11.66 -2.98
CA LEU A 184 -6.61 -13.09 -2.72
C LEU A 184 -6.04 -13.27 -1.32
N VAL A 185 -6.73 -14.02 -0.47
CA VAL A 185 -6.29 -14.39 0.87
C VAL A 185 -5.56 -15.72 0.79
N ILE A 186 -4.28 -15.72 1.17
CA ILE A 186 -3.41 -16.89 1.14
C ILE A 186 -2.97 -17.19 2.57
N ARG A 187 -3.50 -18.27 3.13
CA ARG A 187 -3.06 -18.80 4.42
C ARG A 187 -1.78 -19.60 4.22
N VAL A 188 -0.68 -19.10 4.76
CA VAL A 188 0.64 -19.70 4.59
C VAL A 188 0.96 -20.59 5.78
N ALA A 189 1.01 -21.89 5.50
CA ALA A 189 1.37 -22.93 6.47
C ALA A 189 2.64 -23.67 6.01
N SER A 190 3.07 -24.62 6.83
CA SER A 190 4.13 -25.57 6.48
C SER A 190 3.49 -26.92 6.21
N ASP A 191 4.00 -27.64 5.22
CA ASP A 191 3.71 -29.05 5.06
C ASP A 191 4.60 -29.88 6.00
N SER A 192 4.02 -30.94 6.57
CA SER A 192 4.71 -31.96 7.36
C SER A 192 5.89 -32.60 6.62
N SER A 193 5.79 -32.71 5.29
CA SER A 193 6.83 -33.33 4.44
C SER A 193 7.99 -32.38 4.12
N ARG A 194 7.75 -31.06 4.13
CA ARG A 194 8.70 -30.00 3.73
C ARG A 194 8.68 -28.85 4.74
N PRO A 195 9.22 -29.05 5.96
CA PRO A 195 9.24 -28.01 6.98
C PRO A 195 9.97 -26.75 6.49
N GLY A 196 9.33 -25.59 6.63
CA GLY A 196 9.89 -24.29 6.25
C GLY A 196 9.66 -23.88 4.80
N VAL A 197 9.03 -24.73 3.96
CA VAL A 197 8.56 -24.33 2.63
C VAL A 197 7.17 -23.70 2.78
N PRO A 198 6.96 -22.42 2.37
CA PRO A 198 5.65 -21.78 2.41
C PRO A 198 4.66 -22.47 1.46
N VAL A 199 3.63 -23.10 2.01
CA VAL A 199 2.54 -23.73 1.26
C VAL A 199 1.20 -23.10 1.59
N VAL A 200 0.27 -23.14 0.64
CA VAL A 200 -1.12 -22.75 0.87
C VAL A 200 -1.78 -23.79 1.76
N GLU A 201 -2.34 -23.35 2.88
CA GLU A 201 -3.00 -24.21 3.85
C GLU A 201 -4.12 -25.02 3.20
N GLY A 202 -4.17 -26.33 3.48
CA GLY A 202 -5.22 -27.22 3.00
C GLY A 202 -5.05 -27.72 1.56
N SER A 203 -4.10 -27.18 0.79
CA SER A 203 -3.89 -27.55 -0.62
C SER A 203 -3.37 -28.97 -0.85
N GLY A 204 -2.70 -29.57 0.14
CA GLY A 204 -2.07 -30.90 0.03
C GLY A 204 -3.00 -32.11 0.20
N GLY A 205 -4.33 -31.91 0.19
CA GLY A 205 -5.29 -32.99 0.50
C GLY A 205 -5.38 -34.10 -0.56
N SER A 206 -5.37 -33.75 -1.85
CA SER A 206 -5.56 -34.71 -2.96
C SER A 206 -4.54 -34.57 -4.11
N SER A 207 -3.58 -33.65 -3.96
CA SER A 207 -2.59 -33.23 -4.95
C SER A 207 -1.27 -32.85 -4.26
N GLU A 208 -0.21 -32.64 -5.03
CA GLU A 208 0.96 -31.90 -4.54
C GLU A 208 0.49 -30.54 -3.97
N PRO A 209 0.93 -30.16 -2.75
CA PRO A 209 0.50 -28.93 -2.13
C PRO A 209 0.99 -27.73 -2.93
N LEU A 210 0.08 -26.78 -3.14
CA LEU A 210 0.35 -25.52 -3.84
C LEU A 210 1.31 -24.69 -2.99
N THR A 211 2.50 -24.40 -3.52
CA THR A 211 3.49 -23.56 -2.82
C THR A 211 3.20 -22.08 -3.04
N LEU A 212 3.67 -21.21 -2.14
CA LEU A 212 3.60 -19.75 -2.38
C LEU A 212 4.38 -19.35 -3.64
N GLN A 213 5.46 -20.06 -3.95
CA GLN A 213 6.24 -19.82 -5.17
C GLN A 213 5.39 -20.06 -6.43
N ASP A 214 4.63 -21.15 -6.47
CA ASP A 214 3.73 -21.45 -7.59
C ASP A 214 2.65 -20.36 -7.74
N VAL A 215 2.10 -19.87 -6.61
CA VAL A 215 1.12 -18.77 -6.63
C VAL A 215 1.72 -17.50 -7.21
N LEU A 216 2.90 -17.10 -6.77
CA LEU A 216 3.57 -15.90 -7.28
C LEU A 216 3.92 -16.03 -8.76
N GLN A 217 4.35 -17.22 -9.20
CA GLN A 217 4.64 -17.48 -10.61
C GLN A 217 3.38 -17.39 -11.48
N LEU A 218 2.26 -17.98 -11.04
CA LEU A 218 0.98 -17.88 -11.74
C LEU A 218 0.49 -16.43 -11.82
N LEU A 219 0.64 -15.66 -10.73
CA LEU A 219 0.30 -14.23 -10.72
C LEU A 219 1.22 -13.38 -11.60
N GLY A 220 2.50 -13.75 -11.72
CA GLY A 220 3.44 -13.10 -12.64
C GLY A 220 3.12 -13.37 -14.12
N GLN A 221 2.56 -14.54 -14.42
CA GLN A 221 2.08 -14.90 -15.76
C GLN A 221 0.75 -14.24 -16.14
N ASN A 222 0.01 -13.70 -15.16
CA ASN A 222 -1.29 -13.04 -15.31
C ASN A 222 -1.22 -11.64 -14.67
N ASP A 223 -0.32 -10.80 -15.19
CA ASP A 223 -0.01 -9.47 -14.65
C ASP A 223 -1.13 -8.44 -14.81
N ASP A 224 -2.07 -8.70 -15.73
CA ASP A 224 -3.29 -7.91 -15.96
C ASP A 224 -4.44 -8.27 -15.01
N ALA A 225 -4.37 -9.42 -14.32
CA ALA A 225 -5.40 -9.86 -13.40
C ALA A 225 -5.47 -8.94 -12.15
N PRO A 226 -6.59 -8.24 -11.91
CA PRO A 226 -6.73 -7.19 -10.88
C PRO A 226 -6.98 -7.77 -9.48
N TRP A 227 -6.05 -8.62 -9.03
CA TRP A 227 -6.08 -9.28 -7.73
C TRP A 227 -4.88 -8.87 -6.88
N GLY A 228 -5.12 -8.23 -5.74
CA GLY A 228 -4.11 -8.03 -4.70
C GLY A 228 -3.84 -9.33 -3.93
N ILE A 229 -2.78 -9.35 -3.12
CA ILE A 229 -2.41 -10.49 -2.28
C ILE A 229 -2.51 -10.11 -0.80
N TYR A 230 -3.14 -10.94 0.01
CA TYR A 230 -3.07 -10.90 1.46
C TYR A 230 -2.51 -12.22 2.00
N LEU A 231 -1.27 -12.17 2.51
CA LEU A 231 -0.58 -13.30 3.13
C LEU A 231 -0.87 -13.36 4.64
N GLN A 232 -1.41 -14.47 5.09
CA GLN A 232 -1.62 -14.79 6.51
C GLN A 232 -0.58 -15.82 6.95
N ILE A 233 0.45 -15.37 7.66
CA ILE A 233 1.62 -16.19 8.01
C ILE A 233 1.48 -16.78 9.42
N ARG A 234 1.75 -18.08 9.58
CA ARG A 234 1.64 -18.76 10.89
C ARG A 234 2.85 -18.68 11.81
N THR A 235 4.05 -18.64 11.24
CA THR A 235 5.30 -18.72 12.02
C THR A 235 6.36 -17.78 11.49
N HIS A 236 7.32 -17.39 12.34
CA HIS A 236 8.41 -16.51 11.94
C HIS A 236 9.29 -17.16 10.85
N GLN A 237 9.49 -18.47 10.89
CA GLN A 237 10.26 -19.17 9.85
C GLN A 237 9.59 -19.05 8.47
N LEU A 238 8.26 -19.17 8.42
CA LEU A 238 7.50 -19.01 7.18
C LEU A 238 7.46 -17.55 6.72
N LEU A 239 7.52 -16.59 7.65
CA LEU A 239 7.63 -15.17 7.33
C LEU A 239 8.90 -14.88 6.54
N GLU A 240 10.07 -15.28 7.04
CA GLU A 240 11.34 -15.04 6.34
C GLU A 240 11.35 -15.68 4.96
N ALA A 241 10.93 -16.95 4.86
CA ALA A 241 10.86 -17.66 3.59
C ALA A 241 9.90 -16.98 2.58
N SER A 242 8.73 -16.52 3.05
CA SER A 242 7.75 -15.82 2.20
C SER A 242 8.29 -14.46 1.72
N LEU A 243 8.95 -13.70 2.59
CA LEU A 243 9.53 -12.41 2.23
C LEU A 243 10.67 -12.56 1.21
N HIS A 244 11.48 -13.62 1.32
CA HIS A 244 12.49 -13.93 0.30
C HIS A 244 11.87 -14.25 -1.07
N LEU A 245 10.76 -15.00 -1.11
CA LEU A 245 10.03 -15.24 -2.35
C LEU A 245 9.48 -13.95 -2.96
N LEU A 246 8.86 -13.08 -2.15
CA LEU A 246 8.39 -11.77 -2.60
C LEU A 246 9.52 -10.89 -3.14
N GLN A 247 10.66 -10.84 -2.45
CA GLN A 247 11.84 -10.11 -2.91
C GLN A 247 12.38 -10.65 -4.23
N SER A 248 12.42 -11.98 -4.40
CA SER A 248 12.82 -12.63 -5.65
C SER A 248 11.88 -12.28 -6.80
N SER A 249 10.56 -12.44 -6.62
CA SER A 249 9.56 -12.10 -7.65
C SER A 249 9.54 -10.61 -7.99
N TYR A 250 9.71 -9.73 -6.98
CA TYR A 250 9.83 -8.30 -7.22
C TYR A 250 11.10 -7.95 -8.01
N SER A 251 12.24 -8.57 -7.68
CA SER A 251 13.51 -8.36 -8.39
C SER A 251 13.48 -8.92 -9.82
N ALA A 252 12.70 -9.97 -10.04
CA ALA A 252 12.46 -10.58 -11.34
C ALA A 252 11.45 -9.80 -12.20
N GLU A 253 10.90 -8.68 -11.70
CA GLU A 253 9.89 -7.91 -12.41
C GLU A 253 8.59 -8.72 -12.67
N GLU A 254 8.20 -9.60 -11.73
CA GLU A 254 7.02 -10.49 -11.83
C GLU A 254 5.93 -10.16 -10.78
N LEU A 255 6.17 -9.19 -9.90
CA LEU A 255 5.25 -8.83 -8.82
C LEU A 255 4.78 -7.37 -8.92
N TYR A 256 3.61 -7.17 -9.54
CA TYR A 256 3.03 -5.84 -9.79
C TYR A 256 1.63 -5.62 -9.20
N ARG A 257 1.46 -5.93 -7.93
CA ARG A 257 0.16 -5.88 -7.25
C ARG A 257 0.35 -5.63 -5.76
N PRO A 258 -0.59 -4.97 -5.06
CA PRO A 258 -0.52 -4.77 -3.61
C PRO A 258 -0.34 -6.10 -2.87
N VAL A 259 0.55 -6.12 -1.88
CA VAL A 259 0.82 -7.26 -1.00
C VAL A 259 0.63 -6.83 0.44
N TRP A 260 -0.28 -7.50 1.11
CA TRP A 260 -0.60 -7.31 2.52
C TRP A 260 -0.08 -8.51 3.30
N ILE A 261 0.41 -8.28 4.52
CA ILE A 261 0.96 -9.34 5.34
C ILE A 261 0.53 -9.22 6.79
N SER A 262 0.04 -10.31 7.36
CA SER A 262 -0.15 -10.48 8.81
C SER A 262 0.58 -11.71 9.31
N MET A 263 0.85 -11.74 10.60
CA MET A 263 1.35 -12.92 11.28
C MET A 263 0.42 -13.30 12.45
N GLU A 264 0.11 -14.58 12.58
CA GLU A 264 -0.66 -15.12 13.71
C GLU A 264 0.16 -15.07 15.01
N GLY A 265 -0.52 -14.97 16.16
CA GLY A 265 0.11 -15.14 17.47
C GLY A 265 0.99 -13.96 17.95
N LEU A 266 0.77 -12.75 17.43
CA LEU A 266 1.43 -11.52 17.90
C LEU A 266 0.88 -11.06 19.27
N GLN A 267 1.15 -11.84 20.32
CA GLN A 267 0.61 -11.59 21.66
C GLN A 267 1.48 -10.64 22.51
N SER A 268 2.72 -10.37 22.11
CA SER A 268 3.65 -9.50 22.84
C SER A 268 4.19 -8.36 21.97
N SER A 269 4.66 -7.30 22.63
CA SER A 269 5.37 -6.19 21.97
C SER A 269 6.62 -6.68 21.23
N ASP A 270 7.31 -7.65 21.79
CA ASP A 270 8.57 -8.16 21.27
C ASP A 270 8.34 -8.96 20.00
N HIS A 271 7.30 -9.80 19.96
CA HIS A 271 6.92 -10.53 18.74
C HIS A 271 6.49 -9.57 17.63
N THR A 272 5.80 -8.47 17.99
CA THR A 272 5.40 -7.45 17.01
C THR A 272 6.62 -6.71 16.47
N ALA A 273 7.57 -6.33 17.33
CA ALA A 273 8.79 -5.65 16.93
C ALA A 273 9.66 -6.54 16.03
N ASP A 274 9.75 -7.84 16.35
CA ASP A 274 10.48 -8.83 15.55
C ASP A 274 9.84 -9.04 14.16
N PHE A 275 8.51 -9.20 14.09
CA PHE A 275 7.76 -9.24 12.84
C PHE A 275 8.02 -8.01 11.96
N VAL A 276 7.89 -6.81 12.54
CA VAL A 276 8.11 -5.54 11.84
C VAL A 276 9.55 -5.42 11.34
N SER A 277 10.53 -5.71 12.21
CA SER A 277 11.97 -5.65 11.88
C SER A 277 12.33 -6.60 10.74
N THR A 278 11.78 -7.82 10.74
CA THR A 278 12.02 -8.79 9.68
C THR A 278 11.43 -8.36 8.34
N VAL A 279 10.22 -7.80 8.32
CA VAL A 279 9.61 -7.25 7.09
C VAL A 279 10.42 -6.06 6.56
N GLU A 280 10.76 -5.09 7.41
CA GLU A 280 11.60 -3.92 7.06
C GLU A 280 12.93 -4.34 6.41
N ARG A 281 13.56 -5.38 6.98
CA ARG A 281 14.87 -5.87 6.54
C ARG A 281 14.82 -6.64 5.23
N LEU A 282 13.81 -7.49 5.05
CA LEU A 282 13.78 -8.45 3.94
C LEU A 282 12.96 -7.98 2.74
N PHE A 283 11.80 -7.37 2.98
CA PHE A 283 10.91 -6.91 1.93
C PHE A 283 9.95 -5.83 2.47
N PRO A 284 10.38 -4.56 2.53
CA PRO A 284 9.61 -3.49 3.16
C PRO A 284 8.42 -3.00 2.33
N TYR A 285 8.17 -3.61 1.17
CA TYR A 285 7.24 -3.16 0.16
C TYR A 285 5.88 -3.83 0.32
N VAL A 286 5.31 -3.74 1.51
CA VAL A 286 4.04 -4.39 1.86
C VAL A 286 3.17 -3.46 2.68
N THR A 287 1.89 -3.78 2.78
CA THR A 287 1.00 -3.24 3.81
C THR A 287 0.99 -4.19 5.00
N PHE A 288 1.25 -3.68 6.20
CA PHE A 288 1.11 -4.47 7.42
C PHE A 288 -0.36 -4.64 7.78
N VAL A 289 -0.77 -5.84 8.14
CA VAL A 289 -2.10 -6.12 8.67
C VAL A 289 -1.96 -6.53 10.14
N MET A 290 -2.47 -5.69 11.03
CA MET A 290 -2.56 -6.01 12.46
C MET A 290 -3.83 -6.83 12.69
N ALA A 291 -3.66 -8.14 12.78
CA ALA A 291 -4.75 -9.10 12.99
C ALA A 291 -5.33 -9.03 14.41
N GLU A 292 -6.58 -9.49 14.57
CA GLU A 292 -7.23 -9.77 15.86
C GLU A 292 -7.28 -8.60 16.85
N GLN A 293 -7.38 -7.37 16.34
CA GLN A 293 -7.46 -6.21 17.21
C GLN A 293 -8.83 -6.15 17.91
N LYS A 294 -8.81 -5.80 19.21
CA LYS A 294 -10.03 -5.58 20.01
C LYS A 294 -10.12 -4.10 20.35
N TRP A 295 -11.34 -3.58 20.44
CA TRP A 295 -11.58 -2.22 20.92
C TRP A 295 -11.41 -2.13 22.45
N PRO A 296 -10.80 -1.05 23.00
CA PRO A 296 -10.17 0.08 22.30
C PRO A 296 -8.85 -0.32 21.62
N LEU A 297 -8.63 0.23 20.42
CA LEU A 297 -7.43 -0.03 19.63
C LEU A 297 -6.17 0.49 20.34
N VAL A 298 -5.18 -0.39 20.52
CA VAL A 298 -3.85 -0.04 21.00
C VAL A 298 -2.85 -0.33 19.89
N ILE A 299 -2.38 0.73 19.23
CA ILE A 299 -1.39 0.61 18.16
C ILE A 299 -0.03 0.30 18.77
N PRO A 300 0.61 -0.84 18.43
CA PRO A 300 1.94 -1.16 18.94
C PRO A 300 2.97 -0.08 18.57
N ALA A 301 3.88 0.25 19.49
CA ALA A 301 4.90 1.25 19.25
C ALA A 301 5.77 0.95 18.00
N ALA A 302 6.01 -0.35 17.75
CA ALA A 302 6.75 -0.82 16.58
C ALA A 302 6.11 -0.43 15.24
N VAL A 303 4.79 -0.25 15.18
CA VAL A 303 4.08 0.11 13.93
C VAL A 303 3.76 1.61 13.82
N ALA A 304 3.88 2.37 14.90
CA ALA A 304 3.51 3.79 14.92
C ALA A 304 4.42 4.68 14.05
N GLY A 305 5.67 4.25 13.80
CA GLY A 305 6.67 4.98 13.01
C GLY A 305 6.89 4.43 11.60
N LEU A 306 6.02 3.54 11.11
CA LEU A 306 6.21 2.91 9.81
C LEU A 306 5.89 3.84 8.65
N SER A 307 6.56 3.59 7.53
CA SER A 307 6.29 4.30 6.27
C SER A 307 5.34 3.54 5.37
N GLN A 308 5.26 2.25 5.59
CA GLN A 308 4.28 1.37 5.02
C GLN A 308 2.89 1.74 5.49
N ARG A 309 1.93 1.35 4.68
CA ARG A 309 0.53 1.36 5.09
C ARG A 309 0.34 0.31 6.17
N VAL A 310 -0.57 0.62 7.08
CA VAL A 310 -0.98 -0.30 8.14
C VAL A 310 -2.49 -0.42 8.06
N ALA A 311 -2.97 -1.65 7.93
CA ALA A 311 -4.35 -2.04 7.99
C ALA A 311 -4.65 -2.67 9.36
N LEU A 312 -5.73 -2.25 9.99
CA LEU A 312 -6.19 -2.79 11.28
C LEU A 312 -7.35 -3.75 11.04
N HIS A 313 -7.18 -5.01 11.41
CA HIS A 313 -8.22 -6.02 11.28
C HIS A 313 -8.97 -6.16 12.60
N LEU A 314 -10.26 -5.82 12.56
CA LEU A 314 -11.18 -5.83 13.69
C LEU A 314 -12.28 -6.84 13.44
N ASN A 315 -12.69 -7.53 14.50
CA ASN A 315 -13.94 -8.26 14.49
C ASN A 315 -15.11 -7.27 14.70
N SER A 316 -16.16 -7.37 13.88
CA SER A 316 -17.34 -6.49 13.94
C SER A 316 -18.06 -6.52 15.31
N ALA A 317 -17.97 -7.61 16.07
CA ALA A 317 -18.52 -7.69 17.42
C ALA A 317 -17.77 -6.83 18.44
N SER A 318 -16.53 -6.43 18.15
CA SER A 318 -15.73 -5.56 19.01
C SER A 318 -15.87 -4.07 18.68
N LEU A 319 -16.72 -3.69 17.73
CA LEU A 319 -16.89 -2.29 17.35
C LEU A 319 -17.51 -1.45 18.49
N PRO A 320 -17.05 -0.21 18.68
CA PRO A 320 -17.66 0.70 19.63
C PRO A 320 -19.12 1.01 19.27
N THR A 321 -19.97 1.10 20.29
CA THR A 321 -21.38 1.50 20.14
C THR A 321 -21.63 2.94 20.59
N GLY A 322 -20.71 3.53 21.37
CA GLY A 322 -20.78 4.92 21.82
C GLY A 322 -20.38 5.92 20.74
N GLN A 323 -21.05 7.07 20.70
CA GLN A 323 -20.82 8.11 19.69
C GLN A 323 -19.42 8.74 19.79
N GLU A 324 -18.89 8.96 21.00
CA GLU A 324 -17.54 9.50 21.21
C GLU A 324 -16.45 8.52 20.76
N GLU A 325 -16.59 7.25 21.10
CA GLU A 325 -15.67 6.19 20.68
C GLU A 325 -15.67 5.99 19.16
N LEU A 326 -16.84 6.10 18.54
CA LEU A 326 -16.99 6.07 17.09
C LEU A 326 -16.28 7.25 16.43
N HIS A 327 -16.29 8.43 17.05
CA HIS A 327 -15.51 9.58 16.58
C HIS A 327 -14.00 9.30 16.66
N SER A 328 -13.50 8.73 17.76
CA SER A 328 -12.10 8.32 17.88
C SER A 328 -11.70 7.26 16.84
N LEU A 329 -12.59 6.31 16.54
CA LEU A 329 -12.40 5.35 15.45
C LEU A 329 -12.26 6.08 14.10
N MET A 330 -13.14 7.05 13.83
CA MET A 330 -13.10 7.83 12.59
C MET A 330 -11.80 8.63 12.43
N GLU A 331 -11.23 9.18 13.50
CA GLU A 331 -9.93 9.86 13.46
C GLU A 331 -8.79 8.88 13.10
N MET A 332 -8.83 7.64 13.61
CA MET A 332 -7.84 6.63 13.25
C MET A 332 -7.92 6.21 11.78
N MET A 333 -9.11 6.24 11.18
CA MET A 333 -9.31 5.94 9.75
C MET A 333 -8.68 6.96 8.80
N ASP A 334 -8.25 8.14 9.28
CA ASP A 334 -7.40 9.04 8.47
C ASP A 334 -5.94 8.53 8.36
N ARG A 335 -5.52 7.60 9.23
CA ARG A 335 -4.13 7.10 9.33
C ARG A 335 -3.97 5.63 8.94
N TYR A 336 -5.01 4.83 9.11
CA TYR A 336 -4.97 3.39 8.91
C TYR A 336 -6.06 2.93 7.94
N ASP A 337 -5.75 1.90 7.16
CA ASP A 337 -6.78 1.13 6.46
C ASP A 337 -7.49 0.22 7.49
N PHE A 338 -8.76 -0.11 7.27
CA PHE A 338 -9.53 -0.94 8.22
C PHE A 338 -10.13 -2.15 7.53
N ILE A 339 -9.96 -3.33 8.13
CA ILE A 339 -10.58 -4.57 7.72
C ILE A 339 -11.58 -4.96 8.81
N LEU A 340 -12.84 -5.19 8.44
CA LEU A 340 -13.87 -5.66 9.35
C LEU A 340 -14.29 -7.07 8.97
N GLU A 341 -14.14 -7.99 9.91
CA GLU A 341 -14.72 -9.33 9.81
C GLU A 341 -16.18 -9.28 10.26
N ALA A 342 -17.11 -9.51 9.32
CA ALA A 342 -18.54 -9.50 9.58
C ALA A 342 -18.98 -10.84 10.20
N ASP A 343 -19.48 -10.81 11.44
CA ASP A 343 -20.14 -11.97 12.03
C ASP A 343 -21.56 -12.07 11.44
N THR A 344 -21.83 -13.14 10.68
CA THR A 344 -23.13 -13.40 10.05
C THR A 344 -24.29 -13.53 11.05
N LYS A 345 -24.00 -13.73 12.35
CA LYS A 345 -25.01 -13.88 13.41
C LYS A 345 -25.35 -12.59 14.14
N THR A 346 -24.48 -11.59 14.09
CA THR A 346 -24.70 -10.30 14.75
C THR A 346 -24.39 -9.19 13.76
N ASN A 347 -25.37 -8.87 12.92
CA ASN A 347 -25.35 -7.63 12.17
C ASN A 347 -25.53 -6.47 13.16
N THR A 348 -24.43 -6.03 13.78
CA THR A 348 -24.44 -5.02 14.82
C THR A 348 -24.89 -3.69 14.23
N ASP A 349 -25.85 -3.01 14.86
CA ASP A 349 -26.27 -1.65 14.49
C ASP A 349 -25.06 -0.72 14.31
N ALA A 350 -23.98 -0.96 15.08
CA ALA A 350 -22.69 -0.27 14.97
C ALA A 350 -22.02 -0.39 13.58
N LEU A 351 -22.02 -1.57 12.95
CA LEU A 351 -21.46 -1.75 11.60
C LEU A 351 -22.25 -0.95 10.57
N THR A 352 -23.58 -0.99 10.66
CA THR A 352 -24.46 -0.22 9.76
C THR A 352 -24.25 1.28 9.92
N VAL A 353 -24.13 1.76 11.16
CA VAL A 353 -23.84 3.17 11.46
C VAL A 353 -22.46 3.57 10.93
N LEU A 354 -21.43 2.74 11.14
CA LEU A 354 -20.08 3.00 10.65
C LEU A 354 -20.02 3.06 9.11
N ILE A 355 -20.65 2.11 8.42
CA ILE A 355 -20.76 2.13 6.95
C ILE A 355 -21.47 3.40 6.48
N ARG A 356 -22.57 3.79 7.14
CA ARG A 356 -23.28 5.02 6.81
C ARG A 356 -22.39 6.26 6.98
N LEU A 357 -21.68 6.38 8.09
CA LEU A 357 -20.75 7.50 8.33
C LEU A 357 -19.63 7.53 7.28
N MET A 358 -19.11 6.38 6.88
CA MET A 358 -18.12 6.26 5.82
C MET A 358 -18.62 6.78 4.48
N THR A 359 -19.87 6.45 4.10
CA THR A 359 -20.45 6.94 2.84
C THR A 359 -20.70 8.45 2.78
N GLN A 360 -20.68 9.13 3.94
CA GLN A 360 -20.87 10.58 4.09
C GLN A 360 -19.54 11.33 4.17
N ARG A 361 -18.42 10.63 4.30
CA ARG A 361 -17.10 11.23 4.50
C ARG A 361 -16.54 11.77 3.19
N THR A 362 -15.84 12.90 3.28
CA THR A 362 -15.12 13.53 2.15
C THR A 362 -13.63 13.17 2.12
N ARG A 363 -13.05 12.74 3.25
CA ARG A 363 -11.66 12.28 3.34
C ARG A 363 -11.52 10.82 2.91
N ARG A 364 -10.39 10.52 2.26
CA ARG A 364 -10.05 9.18 1.78
C ARG A 364 -9.72 8.28 2.97
N ALA A 365 -10.61 7.36 3.28
CA ALA A 365 -10.40 6.32 4.27
C ALA A 365 -10.91 5.00 3.68
N ASN A 366 -10.09 3.94 3.72
CA ASN A 366 -10.49 2.65 3.18
C ASN A 366 -11.02 1.76 4.31
N LEU A 367 -12.26 1.31 4.13
CA LEU A 367 -12.91 0.33 4.98
C LEU A 367 -13.27 -0.89 4.13
N TYR A 368 -12.67 -2.02 4.45
CA TYR A 368 -12.92 -3.29 3.80
C TYR A 368 -13.75 -4.19 4.72
N VAL A 369 -14.65 -4.98 4.15
CA VAL A 369 -15.46 -5.94 4.89
C VAL A 369 -15.18 -7.33 4.34
N ILE A 370 -14.80 -8.24 5.22
CA ILE A 370 -14.61 -9.66 4.93
C ILE A 370 -15.80 -10.39 5.55
N SER A 371 -16.51 -11.16 4.73
CA SER A 371 -17.49 -12.13 5.21
C SER A 371 -16.90 -13.53 5.05
N ASP A 372 -16.98 -14.37 6.08
CA ASP A 372 -16.80 -15.81 5.90
C ASP A 372 -17.80 -16.28 4.84
N GLN A 373 -17.29 -16.69 3.67
CA GLN A 373 -18.07 -17.37 2.63
C GLN A 373 -17.79 -18.87 2.67
#